data_AF-A0A529UFT7-F1
#
_entry.id   AF-A0A529UFT7-F1
#
_cell.length_a   1.000
_cell.length_b   1.000
_cell.length_c   1.000
_cell.angle_alpha   90.00
_cell.angle_beta   90.00
_cell.angle_gamma   90.00
#
_symmetry.space_group_name_H-M   'P 1'
#
loop_
_entity.id
_entity.type
_entity.pdbx_description
1 polymer ?
#
loop_
_entity_poly.entity_id
_entity_poly.type
_entity_poly.pdbx_seq_one_letter_code
_entity_poly.pdbx_strand_id
1 'polypeptide(L)'
;MTEIEVDSLGTYRLPNEWQYRRLGRMRGEKRHTAVLAFGCGMTVRQFAKLPPDGQQAVHGAYLALTFPPEPQRPEPADNDTMVLPAGHWPLAFKIKVGCRLMHMKETLPRGHFGPWVDKQPGLTSKMAQQCMALARDARQRAIEARAA
;
A
#
# COMPACT_ATOMS: atom_id res chain seq x y z
N MET A 1 -7.41 -7.11 -16.17
CA MET A 1 -6.99 -8.51 -15.96
C MET A 1 -8.24 -9.27 -15.53
N THR A 2 -8.79 -10.14 -16.37
CA THR A 2 -10.09 -10.81 -16.12
C THR A 2 -9.98 -12.32 -15.94
N GLU A 3 -8.78 -12.86 -16.20
CA GLU A 3 -8.49 -14.29 -16.29
C GLU A 3 -7.06 -14.50 -15.75
N ILE A 4 -6.84 -15.56 -14.96
CA ILE A 4 -5.53 -15.94 -14.42
C ILE A 4 -5.29 -17.41 -14.76
N GLU A 5 -4.14 -17.72 -15.34
CA GLU A 5 -3.73 -19.12 -15.55
C GLU A 5 -3.33 -19.74 -14.21
N VAL A 6 -3.92 -20.90 -13.91
CA VAL A 6 -3.63 -21.70 -12.74
C VAL A 6 -2.96 -22.97 -13.22
N ASP A 7 -1.70 -23.18 -12.81
CA ASP A 7 -0.89 -24.32 -13.22
C ASP A 7 -1.67 -25.63 -13.06
N SER A 8 -1.68 -26.43 -14.12
CA SER A 8 -2.35 -27.74 -14.22
C SER A 8 -3.89 -27.74 -14.13
N LEU A 9 -4.55 -26.59 -13.88
CA LEU A 9 -6.00 -26.47 -13.73
C LEU A 9 -6.68 -25.60 -14.80
N GLY A 10 -5.87 -24.96 -15.66
CA GLY A 10 -6.34 -24.14 -16.76
C GLY A 10 -6.57 -22.69 -16.34
N THR A 11 -7.53 -22.01 -16.95
CA THR A 11 -7.77 -20.58 -16.70
C THR A 11 -8.86 -20.39 -15.63
N TYR A 12 -8.55 -19.63 -14.59
CA TYR A 12 -9.53 -19.18 -13.61
C TYR A 12 -10.17 -17.87 -14.05
N ARG A 13 -11.50 -17.84 -14.08
CA ARG A 13 -12.30 -16.65 -14.39
C ARG A 13 -13.33 -16.42 -13.28
N LEU A 14 -13.55 -15.16 -12.91
CA LEU A 14 -14.61 -14.85 -11.96
C LEU A 14 -15.99 -15.26 -12.51
N PRO A 15 -16.85 -15.86 -11.67
CA PRO A 15 -18.21 -16.18 -12.07
C PRO A 15 -18.94 -14.95 -12.61
N ASN A 16 -19.76 -15.10 -13.63
CA ASN A 16 -20.55 -13.98 -14.16
C ASN A 16 -21.75 -13.68 -13.23
N GLU A 17 -22.43 -12.53 -13.40
CA GLU A 17 -23.51 -12.09 -12.50
C GLU A 17 -24.62 -13.14 -12.29
N TRP A 18 -24.98 -13.87 -13.35
CA TRP A 18 -25.99 -14.92 -13.29
C TRP A 18 -25.55 -16.11 -12.41
N GLN A 19 -24.25 -16.44 -12.40
CA GLN A 19 -23.67 -17.46 -11.52
C GLN A 19 -23.61 -16.96 -10.09
N TYR A 20 -23.28 -15.68 -9.88
CA TYR A 20 -23.32 -15.06 -8.56
C TYR A 20 -24.73 -15.05 -7.94
N ARG A 21 -25.79 -14.79 -8.73
CA ARG A 21 -27.18 -14.91 -8.25
C ARG A 21 -27.52 -16.33 -7.80
N ARG A 22 -27.04 -17.35 -8.53
CA ARG A 22 -27.23 -18.76 -8.17
C ARG A 22 -26.46 -19.12 -6.90
N LEU A 23 -25.24 -18.60 -6.76
CA LEU A 23 -24.38 -18.76 -5.58
C LEU A 23 -24.93 -18.04 -4.34
N GLY A 24 -25.65 -16.92 -4.51
CA GLY A 24 -26.29 -16.18 -3.42
C GLY A 24 -27.35 -16.99 -2.66
N ARG A 25 -27.85 -18.09 -3.24
CA ARG A 25 -28.75 -19.04 -2.57
C ARG A 25 -28.02 -20.00 -1.61
N MET A 26 -26.69 -20.07 -1.69
CA MET A 26 -25.85 -20.90 -0.82
C MET A 26 -25.28 -20.04 0.33
N ARG A 27 -25.09 -20.65 1.51
CA ARG A 27 -24.54 -19.97 2.69
C ARG A 27 -23.19 -20.55 3.13
N GLY A 28 -22.35 -19.68 3.70
CA GLY A 28 -21.08 -20.05 4.36
C GLY A 28 -20.02 -20.62 3.41
N GLU A 29 -19.17 -21.50 3.95
CA GLU A 29 -18.04 -22.11 3.24
C GLU A 29 -18.45 -22.81 1.93
N LYS A 30 -19.64 -23.43 1.91
CA LYS A 30 -20.18 -24.07 0.70
C LYS A 30 -20.34 -23.10 -0.47
N ARG A 31 -20.63 -21.83 -0.19
CA ARG A 31 -20.68 -20.78 -1.21
C ARG A 31 -19.28 -20.44 -1.70
N HIS A 32 -18.30 -20.34 -0.80
CA HIS A 32 -16.91 -20.05 -1.14
C HIS A 32 -16.32 -21.14 -2.03
N THR A 33 -16.45 -22.40 -1.64
CA THR A 33 -15.99 -23.55 -2.44
C THR A 33 -16.66 -23.59 -3.82
N ALA A 34 -17.95 -23.24 -3.90
CA ALA A 34 -18.67 -23.18 -5.18
C ALA A 34 -18.18 -22.05 -6.09
N VAL A 35 -17.79 -20.89 -5.53
CA VAL A 35 -17.16 -19.80 -6.30
C VAL A 35 -15.83 -20.25 -6.90
N LEU A 36 -15.00 -20.94 -6.13
CA LEU A 36 -13.70 -21.45 -6.60
C LEU A 36 -13.88 -22.53 -7.67
N ALA A 37 -14.79 -23.49 -7.46
CA ALA A 37 -15.05 -24.54 -8.43
C ALA A 37 -15.58 -24.00 -9.76
N PHE A 38 -16.57 -23.10 -9.72
CA PHE A 38 -17.17 -22.56 -10.94
C PHE A 38 -16.22 -21.66 -11.73
N GLY A 39 -15.31 -20.96 -11.06
CA GLY A 39 -14.34 -20.13 -11.77
C GLY A 39 -13.29 -20.93 -12.57
N CYS A 40 -13.08 -22.20 -12.21
CA CYS A 40 -12.29 -23.16 -13.01
C CYS A 40 -13.15 -24.00 -13.97
N GLY A 41 -14.45 -23.73 -14.11
CA GLY A 41 -15.35 -24.53 -14.94
C GLY A 41 -15.61 -25.96 -14.41
N MET A 42 -15.35 -26.23 -13.14
CA MET A 42 -15.52 -27.55 -12.52
C MET A 42 -16.66 -27.58 -11.50
N THR A 43 -17.10 -28.79 -11.16
CA THR A 43 -18.10 -29.01 -10.10
C THR A 43 -17.46 -28.99 -8.72
N VAL A 44 -18.24 -28.66 -7.68
CA VAL A 44 -17.77 -28.69 -6.28
C VAL A 44 -17.20 -30.06 -5.89
N ARG A 45 -17.75 -31.15 -6.43
CA ARG A 45 -17.26 -32.51 -6.19
C ARG A 45 -15.90 -32.78 -6.85
N GLN A 46 -15.63 -32.18 -8.01
CA GLN A 46 -14.31 -32.27 -8.67
C GLN A 46 -13.29 -31.40 -7.92
N PHE A 47 -13.68 -30.20 -7.52
CA PHE A 47 -12.83 -29.31 -6.73
C PHE A 47 -12.42 -29.94 -5.40
N ALA A 48 -13.34 -30.60 -4.69
CA ALA A 48 -13.05 -31.30 -3.43
C ALA A 48 -12.08 -32.49 -3.58
N LYS A 49 -11.91 -33.02 -4.81
CA LYS A 49 -10.95 -34.10 -5.11
C LYS A 49 -9.56 -33.58 -5.48
N LEU A 50 -9.40 -32.27 -5.65
CA LEU A 50 -8.10 -31.68 -5.95
C LEU A 50 -7.17 -31.83 -4.74
N PRO A 51 -5.86 -32.04 -4.98
CA PRO A 51 -4.87 -31.95 -3.91
C PRO A 51 -4.92 -30.54 -3.28
N PRO A 52 -4.54 -30.41 -2.00
CA PRO A 52 -4.59 -29.14 -1.28
C PRO A 52 -3.85 -28.01 -2.02
N ASP A 53 -2.71 -28.33 -2.64
CA ASP A 53 -1.93 -27.38 -3.45
C ASP A 53 -2.74 -26.79 -4.62
N GLY A 54 -3.53 -27.63 -5.30
CA GLY A 54 -4.41 -27.20 -6.39
C GLY A 54 -5.56 -26.33 -5.90
N GLN A 55 -6.14 -26.64 -4.74
CA GLN A 55 -7.17 -25.80 -4.13
C GLN A 55 -6.62 -24.43 -3.72
N GLN A 56 -5.39 -24.41 -3.19
CA GLN A 56 -4.70 -23.19 -2.78
C GLN A 56 -4.35 -22.30 -3.96
N ALA A 57 -3.91 -22.88 -5.08
CA ALA A 57 -3.60 -22.15 -6.31
C ALA A 57 -4.85 -21.45 -6.88
N VAL A 58 -6.00 -22.14 -6.92
CA VAL A 58 -7.28 -21.55 -7.36
C VAL A 58 -7.74 -20.46 -6.40
N HIS A 59 -7.55 -20.65 -5.09
CA HIS A 59 -7.86 -19.62 -4.10
C HIS A 59 -6.99 -18.36 -4.28
N GLY A 60 -5.71 -18.51 -4.59
CA GLY A 60 -4.80 -17.42 -4.92
C GLY A 60 -5.25 -16.65 -6.16
N ALA A 61 -5.64 -17.34 -7.23
CA ALA A 61 -6.17 -16.73 -8.44
C ALA A 61 -7.50 -15.97 -8.17
N TYR A 62 -8.39 -16.54 -7.36
CA TYR A 62 -9.61 -15.86 -6.93
C TYR A 62 -9.32 -14.57 -6.17
N LEU A 63 -8.39 -14.60 -5.22
CA LEU A 63 -8.00 -13.41 -4.45
C LEU A 63 -7.41 -12.34 -5.36
N ALA A 64 -6.50 -12.71 -6.28
CA ALA A 64 -5.87 -11.78 -7.20
C ALA A 64 -6.86 -11.10 -8.17
N LEU A 65 -7.98 -11.73 -8.51
CA LEU A 65 -9.04 -11.12 -9.33
C LEU A 65 -10.07 -10.34 -8.50
N THR A 66 -10.40 -10.81 -7.29
CA THR A 66 -11.46 -10.21 -6.45
C THR A 66 -10.94 -9.02 -5.66
N PHE A 67 -9.70 -9.13 -5.19
CA PHE A 67 -8.92 -8.10 -4.55
C PHE A 67 -7.69 -7.93 -5.42
N PRO A 68 -7.83 -7.25 -6.58
CA PRO A 68 -6.64 -6.88 -7.34
C PRO A 68 -5.68 -6.24 -6.35
N PRO A 69 -4.43 -6.73 -6.24
CA PRO A 69 -3.48 -6.09 -5.37
C PRO A 69 -3.55 -4.61 -5.72
N GLU A 70 -3.85 -3.77 -4.72
CA GLU A 70 -3.73 -2.32 -4.90
C GLU A 70 -2.42 -2.11 -5.66
N PRO A 71 -2.42 -1.33 -6.77
CA PRO A 71 -1.19 -1.09 -7.52
C PRO A 71 -0.18 -0.71 -6.48
N GLN A 72 0.82 -1.60 -6.29
CA GLN A 72 1.62 -1.65 -5.07
C GLN A 72 1.91 -0.21 -4.70
N ARG A 73 1.26 0.30 -3.64
CA ARG A 73 1.67 1.57 -3.08
C ARG A 73 3.15 1.36 -2.90
N PRO A 74 4.03 2.17 -3.54
CA PRO A 74 5.45 1.92 -3.43
C PRO A 74 5.70 1.71 -1.95
N GLU A 75 6.18 0.52 -1.57
CA GLU A 75 6.69 0.33 -0.23
C GLU A 75 7.55 1.56 0.00
N PRO A 76 7.32 2.34 1.07
CA PRO A 76 8.07 3.58 1.27
C PRO A 76 9.50 3.15 1.16
N ALA A 77 10.14 3.54 0.06
CA ALA A 77 11.41 2.97 -0.32
C ALA A 77 12.31 3.19 0.90
N ASP A 78 13.19 2.25 1.24
CA ASP A 78 14.17 2.47 2.32
C ASP A 78 14.91 3.83 2.18
N ASN A 79 14.84 4.45 1.00
CA ASN A 79 15.25 5.79 0.64
C ASN A 79 14.49 6.97 1.31
N ASP A 80 13.29 6.75 1.88
CA ASP A 80 12.53 7.76 2.64
C ASP A 80 12.98 7.87 4.10
N THR A 81 13.82 6.95 4.55
CA THR A 81 14.43 7.02 5.88
C THR A 81 15.49 8.12 5.87
N MET A 82 15.27 9.17 6.66
CA MET A 82 16.26 10.21 6.86
C MET A 82 17.40 9.68 7.73
N VAL A 83 18.56 9.44 7.13
CA VAL A 83 19.81 9.22 7.86
C VAL A 83 20.23 10.55 8.47
N LEU A 84 19.92 10.76 9.74
CA LEU A 84 20.24 11.98 10.48
C LEU A 84 21.42 11.73 11.41
N PRO A 85 22.43 12.62 11.43
CA PRO A 85 23.56 12.48 12.34
C PRO A 85 23.10 12.61 13.80
N ALA A 86 23.64 11.76 14.67
CA ALA A 86 23.44 11.90 16.11
C ALA A 86 24.20 13.13 16.63
N GLY A 87 23.63 13.84 17.61
CA GLY A 87 24.28 14.97 18.30
C GLY A 87 23.76 16.36 17.92
N HIS A 88 24.56 17.39 18.20
CA HIS A 88 24.15 18.79 18.01
C HIS A 88 24.16 19.18 16.53
N TRP A 89 23.03 19.68 16.03
CA TRP A 89 22.90 20.10 14.64
C TRP A 89 23.21 21.59 14.45
N PRO A 90 24.13 21.95 13.54
CA PRO A 90 24.33 23.34 13.12
C PRO A 90 23.03 23.95 12.56
N LEU A 91 22.87 25.28 12.69
CA LEU A 91 21.67 25.99 12.25
C LEU A 91 21.37 25.76 10.75
N ALA A 92 22.39 25.84 9.89
CA ALA A 92 22.25 25.60 8.46
C ALA A 92 21.75 24.18 8.14
N PHE A 93 22.17 23.19 8.94
CA PHE A 93 21.71 21.81 8.80
C PHE A 93 20.23 21.67 9.20
N LYS A 94 19.82 22.30 10.30
CA LYS A 94 18.40 22.35 10.72
C LYS A 94 17.50 22.97 9.66
N ILE A 95 17.96 24.04 9.00
CA ILE A 95 17.23 24.68 7.90
C ILE A 95 17.10 23.70 6.72
N LYS A 96 18.19 23.03 6.32
CA LYS A 96 18.17 22.04 5.22
C LYS A 96 17.21 20.88 5.50
N VAL A 97 17.25 20.33 6.72
CA VAL A 97 16.32 19.28 7.16
C VAL A 97 14.88 19.81 7.17
N GLY A 98 14.65 21.03 7.65
CA GLY A 98 13.35 21.68 7.63
C GLY A 98 12.77 21.84 6.23
N CYS A 99 13.58 22.26 5.25
CA CYS A 99 13.16 22.34 3.85
C CYS A 99 12.74 20.97 3.31
N ARG A 100 13.53 19.92 3.60
CA ARG A 100 13.19 18.55 3.19
C ARG A 100 11.89 18.06 3.84
N LEU A 101 11.68 18.36 5.12
CA LEU A 101 10.42 18.04 5.82
C LEU A 101 9.21 18.75 5.24
N MET A 102 9.35 20.02 4.84
CA MET A 102 8.27 20.75 4.18
C MET A 102 7.93 20.13 2.83
N HIS A 103 8.94 19.74 2.05
CA HIS A 103 8.72 19.05 0.78
C HIS A 103 8.02 17.69 0.98
N MET A 104 8.48 16.87 1.92
CA MET A 104 7.83 15.59 2.25
C MET A 104 6.40 15.76 2.77
N LYS A 105 6.12 16.84 3.49
CA LYS A 105 4.75 17.15 3.92
C LYS A 105 3.82 17.48 2.76
N GLU A 106 4.34 18.08 1.69
CA GLU A 106 3.57 18.40 0.47
C GLU A 106 3.31 17.14 -0.38
N THR A 107 4.23 16.17 -0.38
CA THR A 107 4.07 14.91 -1.13
C THR A 107 3.17 13.90 -0.41
N LEU A 108 3.10 13.94 0.92
CA LEU A 108 2.31 13.01 1.71
C LEU A 108 0.82 13.41 1.78
N PRO A 109 -0.12 12.43 1.78
CA PRO A 109 -1.52 12.70 1.99
C PRO A 109 -1.79 13.36 3.35
N ARG A 110 -2.86 14.16 3.42
CA ARG A 110 -3.21 14.91 4.64
C ARG A 110 -3.40 13.97 5.82
N GLY A 111 -2.74 14.28 6.94
CA GLY A 111 -2.75 13.45 8.16
C GLY A 111 -1.64 12.40 8.27
N HIS A 112 -0.93 12.09 7.17
CA HIS A 112 0.11 11.05 7.18
C HIS A 112 1.50 11.54 7.60
N PHE A 113 1.72 12.85 7.64
CA PHE A 113 3.03 13.42 8.01
C PHE A 113 3.44 13.09 9.45
N GLY A 114 2.52 13.17 10.41
CA GLY A 114 2.83 12.87 11.83
C GLY A 114 3.33 11.44 12.04
N PRO A 115 2.54 10.41 11.64
CA PRO A 115 2.97 9.02 11.71
C PRO A 115 4.24 8.71 10.90
N TRP A 116 4.51 9.47 9.83
CA TRP A 116 5.74 9.33 9.07
C TRP A 116 6.97 9.85 9.84
N VAL A 117 6.86 11.01 10.52
CA VAL A 117 7.95 11.56 11.34
C VAL A 117 8.32 10.61 12.48
N ASP A 118 7.33 10.00 13.13
CA ASP A 118 7.57 9.10 14.28
C ASP A 118 8.30 7.81 13.87
N LYS A 119 8.28 7.44 12.59
CA LYS A 119 9.03 6.30 12.04
C LYS A 119 10.50 6.62 11.74
N GLN A 120 10.88 7.91 11.75
CA GLN A 120 12.23 8.32 11.35
C GLN A 120 13.21 8.16 12.53
N PRO A 121 14.29 7.38 12.37
CA PRO A 121 15.28 7.20 13.43
C PRO A 121 16.03 8.52 13.70
N GLY A 122 16.07 8.93 14.97
CA GLY A 122 16.80 10.13 15.40
C GLY A 122 16.07 11.46 15.14
N LEU A 123 14.81 11.44 14.68
CA LEU A 123 13.98 12.63 14.52
C LEU A 123 12.78 12.57 15.47
N THR A 124 12.71 13.52 16.40
CA THR A 124 11.50 13.67 17.22
C THR A 124 10.53 14.65 16.58
N SER A 125 9.24 14.50 16.84
CA SER A 125 8.19 15.42 16.37
C SER A 125 8.49 16.89 16.74
N LYS A 126 8.97 17.14 17.96
CA LYS A 126 9.38 18.48 18.43
C LYS A 126 10.56 19.03 17.62
N MET A 127 11.55 18.19 17.31
CA MET A 127 12.71 18.59 16.51
C MET A 127 12.35 18.84 15.04
N ALA A 128 11.43 18.04 14.48
CA ALA A 128 10.88 18.26 13.14
C ALA A 128 10.16 19.62 13.05
N GLN A 129 9.30 19.94 14.02
CA GLN A 129 8.60 21.23 14.09
C GLN A 129 9.59 22.40 14.18
N GLN A 130 10.63 22.30 15.02
CA GLN A 130 11.66 23.32 15.16
C GLN A 130 12.41 23.55 13.83
N CYS A 131 12.80 22.48 13.13
CA CYS A 131 13.51 22.59 11.86
C CYS A 131 12.62 23.23 10.78
N MET A 132 11.34 22.82 10.70
CA MET A 132 10.39 23.40 9.74
C MET A 132 10.11 24.88 10.00
N ALA A 133 10.06 25.31 11.27
CA ALA A 133 9.92 26.73 11.62
C ALA A 133 11.13 27.53 11.14
N LEU A 134 12.35 27.06 11.42
CA LEU A 134 13.58 27.70 10.96
C LEU A 134 13.66 27.79 9.43
N ALA A 135 13.22 26.75 8.72
CA ALA A 135 13.17 26.75 7.26
C ALA A 135 12.13 27.76 6.71
N ARG A 136 10.97 27.89 7.37
CA ARG A 136 9.96 28.88 7.01
C ARG A 136 10.49 30.30 7.18
N ASP A 137 11.13 30.58 8.31
CA ASP A 137 11.73 31.90 8.59
C ASP A 137 12.84 32.23 7.60
N ALA A 138 13.70 31.26 7.27
CA ALA A 138 14.74 31.44 6.27
C ALA A 138 14.17 31.72 4.87
N ARG A 139 13.09 31.03 4.48
CA ARG A 139 12.38 31.28 3.21
C ARG A 139 11.76 32.67 3.19
N GLN A 140 11.15 33.11 4.30
CA GLN A 140 10.55 34.42 4.42
C GLN A 140 11.59 35.54 4.27
N ARG A 141 12.73 35.45 4.97
CA ARG A 141 13.84 36.41 4.82
C ARG A 141 14.40 36.47 3.41
N ALA A 142 14.48 35.33 2.71
CA ALA A 142 14.95 35.29 1.33
C ALA A 142 13.98 35.96 0.35
N ILE A 143 12.66 35.91 0.64
CA ILE A 143 11.64 36.62 -0.15
C ILE A 143 11.78 38.13 0.10
N GLU A 144 11.88 38.55 1.36
CA GLU A 144 12.07 39.95 1.75
C GLU A 144 13.35 40.55 1.15
N ALA A 145 14.47 39.82 1.20
CA ALA A 145 15.74 40.26 0.61
C ALA A 145 15.73 40.33 -0.93
N ARG A 146 14.77 39.68 -1.60
CA ARG A 146 14.58 39.79 -3.06
C ARG A 146 13.61 40.91 -3.43
N ALA A 147 12.80 41.37 -2.48
CA ALA A 147 11.84 42.45 -2.66
C ALA A 147 12.42 43.84 -2.30
N ALA A 148 13.58 43.87 -1.64
CA ALA A 148 14.37 45.06 -1.33
C ALA A 148 15.41 45.32 -2.42
#